data_AF-A0A5B8W5I0-F1
#
_entry.id   AF-A0A5B8W5I0-F1
#
_cell.length_a   1.000
_cell.length_b   1.000
_cell.length_c   1.000
_cell.angle_alpha   90.00
_cell.angle_beta   90.00
_cell.angle_gamma   90.00
#
_symmetry.space_group_name_H-M   'P 1'
#
loop_
_entity.id
_entity.type
_entity.pdbx_description
1 polymer ?
#
loop_
_entity_poly.entity_id
_entity_poly.type
_entity_poly.pdbx_seq_one_letter_code
_entity_poly.pdbx_strand_id
1 'polypeptide(L)' 'MSTNKVIKDGGYKETNDPYKFKNGDSTVTVRPGQGIIVDNGGRHNKYGSNTSDSFLSDRIKKG' A
#
# COMPACT_ATOMS: atom_id res chain seq x y z
N MET A 1 1.84 9.67 11.61
CA MET A 1 2.47 8.63 10.76
C MET A 1 2.29 9.07 9.31
N SER A 2 3.06 8.56 8.35
CA SER A 2 2.77 8.81 6.93
C SER A 2 2.52 7.49 6.22
N THR A 3 1.61 7.49 5.26
CA THR A 3 1.25 6.31 4.46
C THR A 3 2.49 5.68 3.81
N ASN A 4 3.40 6.49 3.27
CA ASN A 4 4.65 5.99 2.68
C ASN A 4 5.54 5.30 3.72
N LYS A 5 5.59 5.81 4.95
CA LYS A 5 6.34 5.14 6.02
C LYS A 5 5.72 3.78 6.35
N VAL A 6 4.39 3.70 6.47
CA VAL A 6 3.68 2.44 6.72
C VAL A 6 4.02 1.40 5.65
N ILE A 7 3.96 1.79 4.37
CA ILE A 7 4.25 0.91 3.23
C ILE A 7 5.70 0.40 3.25
N LYS A 8 6.67 1.29 3.52
CA LYS A 8 8.09 0.93 3.63
C LYS A 8 8.37 0.04 4.84
N ASP A 9 7.76 0.32 5.99
CA ASP A 9 7.84 -0.50 7.19
C ASP A 9 7.24 -1.92 6.95
N GLY A 10 6.29 -2.05 6.02
CA GLY A 10 5.74 -3.33 5.55
C GLY A 10 6.63 -4.08 4.54
N GLY A 11 7.84 -3.60 4.28
CA GLY A 11 8.80 -4.25 3.38
C GLY A 11 8.60 -3.95 1.88
N TYR A 12 7.66 -3.09 1.53
CA TYR A 12 7.44 -2.70 0.13
C TYR A 12 8.49 -1.67 -0.31
N LYS A 13 9.04 -1.88 -1.50
CA LYS A 13 10.05 -1.03 -2.13
C LYS A 13 9.43 -0.20 -3.23
N GLU A 14 9.95 1.01 -3.44
CA GLU A 14 9.55 1.88 -4.54
C GLU A 14 9.80 1.19 -5.89
N THR A 15 8.95 1.50 -6.86
CA THR A 15 9.09 1.05 -8.24
C THR A 15 9.34 2.25 -9.16
N ASN A 16 9.37 2.04 -10.48
CA ASN A 16 9.47 3.13 -11.44
C ASN A 16 8.22 4.05 -11.45
N ASP A 17 7.06 3.59 -10.97
CA ASP A 17 5.89 4.45 -10.73
C ASP A 17 6.02 5.03 -9.30
N PRO A 18 6.08 6.37 -9.13
CA PRO A 18 6.29 7.03 -7.85
C PRO A 18 5.15 6.79 -6.84
N TYR A 19 4.02 6.30 -7.31
CA TYR A 19 2.86 5.97 -6.50
C TYR A 19 2.77 4.48 -6.20
N LYS A 20 3.66 3.64 -6.74
CA LYS A 20 3.58 2.18 -6.63
C LYS A 20 4.79 1.60 -5.92
N PHE A 21 4.50 0.71 -4.99
CA PHE A 21 5.46 -0.02 -4.19
C PHE A 21 5.24 -1.53 -4.37
N LYS A 22 6.30 -2.33 -4.28
CA LYS A 22 6.27 -3.78 -4.52
C LYS A 22 7.00 -4.56 -3.43
N ASN A 23 6.43 -5.70 -3.03
CA ASN A 23 7.04 -6.69 -2.15
C ASN A 23 6.70 -8.10 -2.65
N GLY A 24 7.66 -8.81 -3.24
CA GLY A 24 7.40 -10.09 -3.92
C GLY A 24 6.35 -9.93 -5.02
N ASP A 25 5.29 -10.75 -4.97
CA ASP A 25 4.13 -10.66 -5.88
C ASP A 25 3.07 -9.65 -5.45
N SER A 26 3.27 -8.97 -4.32
CA SER A 26 2.35 -7.97 -3.79
C SER A 26 2.73 -6.56 -4.21
N THR A 27 1.74 -5.70 -4.44
CA THR A 27 1.95 -4.27 -4.72
C THR A 27 1.02 -3.37 -3.93
N VAL A 28 1.49 -2.18 -3.57
CA VAL A 28 0.66 -1.11 -2.99
C VAL A 28 0.75 0.09 -3.92
N THR A 29 -0.37 0.63 -4.35
CA THR A 29 -0.45 1.86 -5.15
C THR A 29 -1.21 2.94 -4.39
N VAL A 30 -0.56 4.07 -4.13
CA VAL A 30 -1.13 5.23 -3.44
C VAL A 30 -1.47 6.30 -4.47
N ARG A 31 -2.75 6.44 -4.83
CA ARG A 31 -3.20 7.45 -5.80
C ARG A 31 -3.73 8.68 -5.04
N PRO A 32 -3.06 9.85 -5.10
CA PRO A 32 -3.54 11.07 -4.47
C PRO A 32 -4.98 11.38 -4.90
N GLY A 33 -5.86 11.65 -3.94
CA GLY A 33 -7.29 11.91 -4.19
C GLY A 33 -8.15 10.71 -4.59
N GLN A 34 -7.58 9.55 -4.91
CA GLN A 34 -8.33 8.32 -5.22
C GLN A 34 -8.23 7.24 -4.14
N GLY A 35 -7.20 7.29 -3.28
CA GLY A 35 -7.00 6.36 -2.18
C GLY A 35 -5.85 5.38 -2.41
N ILE A 36 -5.95 4.18 -1.85
CA ILE A 36 -4.88 3.19 -1.79
C ILE A 36 -5.37 1.86 -2.36
N ILE A 37 -4.58 1.25 -3.23
CA ILE A 37 -4.83 -0.07 -3.80
C ILE A 37 -3.77 -1.01 -3.23
N VAL A 38 -4.19 -2.11 -2.62
CA VAL A 38 -3.31 -3.17 -2.12
C VAL A 38 -3.62 -4.44 -2.90
N ASP A 39 -2.64 -4.92 -3.65
CA ASP A 39 -2.64 -6.21 -4.33
C ASP A 39 -1.73 -7.16 -3.56
N ASN A 40 -2.29 -8.23 -3.00
CA ASN A 40 -1.51 -9.27 -2.35
C ASN A 40 -1.70 -10.58 -3.11
N GLY A 41 -0.72 -10.93 -3.97
CA GLY A 41 -0.72 -12.19 -4.70
C GLY A 41 -1.98 -12.45 -5.53
N GLY A 42 -2.54 -11.41 -6.14
CA GLY A 42 -3.75 -11.49 -6.97
C GLY A 42 -5.04 -11.01 -6.29
N ARG A 43 -5.03 -10.80 -4.96
CA ARG A 43 -6.19 -10.19 -4.26
C ARG A 43 -6.10 -8.68 -4.27
N HIS A 44 -6.96 -8.05 -5.07
CA HIS A 44 -7.04 -6.60 -5.22
C HIS A 44 -8.02 -5.98 -4.22
N ASN A 45 -7.51 -5.17 -3.30
CA ASN A 45 -8.32 -4.39 -2.36
C ASN A 45 -8.12 -2.89 -2.61
N LYS A 46 -9.23 -2.14 -2.76
CA LYS A 46 -9.19 -0.68 -2.89
C LYS A 46 -9.76 -0.04 -1.63
N TYR A 47 -9.03 0.93 -1.10
CA TYR A 47 -9.40 1.71 0.08
C TYR A 47 -9.49 3.19 -0.30
N GLY A 48 -10.49 3.90 0.23
CA GLY A 48 -10.71 5.32 -0.09
C GLY A 48 -9.63 6.26 0.45
N SER A 49 -9.67 7.54 0.08
CA SER A 49 -8.73 8.57 0.56
C SER A 49 -8.75 8.78 2.07
N ASN A 50 -9.83 8.38 2.75
CA ASN A 50 -10.01 8.52 4.20
C ASN A 50 -9.43 7.35 5.00
N THR A 51 -8.71 6.44 4.35
CA THR A 51 -8.12 5.26 5.00
C THR A 51 -7.02 5.68 5.97
N SER A 52 -7.09 5.24 7.22
CA SER A 52 -6.07 5.55 8.20
C SER A 52 -4.78 4.75 8.00
N ASP A 53 -3.65 5.35 8.35
CA ASP A 53 -2.34 4.70 8.35
C ASP A 53 -2.31 3.44 9.23
N SER A 54 -3.05 3.43 10.34
CA SER A 54 -3.17 2.27 11.23
C SER A 54 -3.86 1.09 10.54
N PHE A 55 -4.99 1.34 9.88
CA PHE A 55 -5.73 0.33 9.14
C PHE A 55 -4.91 -0.24 7.99
N LEU A 56 -4.18 0.63 7.27
CA LEU A 56 -3.28 0.19 6.21
C LEU A 56 -2.15 -0.70 6.77
N SER A 57 -1.54 -0.31 7.90
CA SER A 57 -0.45 -1.07 8.52
C SER A 57 -0.87 -2.50 8.84
N ASP A 58 -2.07 -2.69 9.40
CA ASP A 58 -2.60 -4.01 9.72
C ASP A 58 -2.85 -4.86 8.47
N ARG A 59 -3.23 -4.22 7.35
CA ARG A 59 -3.52 -4.92 6.09
C ARG A 59 -2.25 -5.42 5.41
N ILE A 60 -1.19 -4.62 5.41
CA ILE A 60 0.06 -4.94 4.69
C ILE A 60 1.03 -5.79 5.52
N LYS A 61 0.93 -5.80 6.86
CA LYS A 61 1.73 -6.66 7.75
C LYS A 61 1.28 -8.12 7.78
N LYS A 62 0.06 -8.43 7.34
CA LYS A 62 -0.52 -9.77 7.31
C LYS A 62 -0.40 -10.49 5.97
N GLY A 63 0.43 -9.96 5.05
CA GLY A 63 0.81 -10.61 3.80
C GLY A 63 1.97 -11.56 3.99
#